data_AF-A0A928QB41-F1
#
_entry.id   AF-A0A928QB41-F1
#
_cell.length_a   1.000
_cell.length_b   1.000
_cell.length_c   1.000
_cell.angle_alpha   90.00
_cell.angle_beta   90.00
_cell.angle_gamma   90.00
#
_symmetry.space_group_name_H-M   'P 1'
#
loop_
_entity.id
_entity.type
_entity.pdbx_description
1 polymer ?
#
loop_
_entity_poly.entity_id
_entity_poly.type
_entity_poly.pdbx_seq_one_letter_code
_entity_poly.pdbx_strand_id
1 'polypeptide(L)' 'MKKLSKEDCIQLLQMKYAELQNYGEERYPKRSDFKECEVNAIKSFLGPWPRALEKVGIKSTKNEEKD' A
#
# COMPACT_ATOMS: atom_id res chain seq x y z
N MET A 1 -2.28 18.73 -11.82
CA MET A 1 -1.92 17.82 -10.70
C MET A 1 -2.91 16.68 -10.71
N LYS A 2 -2.48 15.44 -10.97
CA LYS A 2 -3.39 14.28 -10.85
C LYS A 2 -3.75 14.13 -9.37
N LYS A 3 -5.00 14.45 -9.02
CA LYS A 3 -5.54 14.09 -7.71
C LYS A 3 -5.65 12.57 -7.71
N LEU A 4 -4.74 11.89 -7.02
CA LEU A 4 -4.95 10.49 -6.68
C LEU A 4 -6.22 10.43 -5.86
N SER A 5 -7.17 9.59 -6.26
CA SER A 5 -8.37 9.33 -5.47
C SER A 5 -8.10 8.17 -4.53
N LYS A 6 -9.05 7.92 -3.61
CA LYS A 6 -9.02 6.74 -2.76
C LYS A 6 -8.92 5.45 -3.58
N GLU A 7 -9.63 5.39 -4.70
CA GLU A 7 -9.61 4.25 -5.63
C GLU A 7 -8.25 4.07 -6.30
N ASP A 8 -7.61 5.15 -6.78
CA ASP A 8 -6.24 5.09 -7.32
C ASP A 8 -5.26 4.54 -6.28
N CYS A 9 -5.39 4.93 -5.02
CA CYS A 9 -4.52 4.43 -3.94
C CYS A 9 -4.69 2.93 -3.70
N ILE A 10 -5.93 2.42 -3.81
CA ILE A 10 -6.24 0.99 -3.70
C ILE A 10 -5.62 0.26 -4.89
N GLN A 11 -5.82 0.79 -6.10
CA GLN A 11 -5.34 0.19 -7.33
C GLN A 11 -3.82 0.17 -7.38
N LEU A 12 -3.13 1.22 -6.92
CA LEU A 12 -1.66 1.25 -6.79
C LEU A 12 -1.14 0.12 -5.90
N LEU A 13 -1.75 -0.09 -4.74
CA LEU A 13 -1.34 -1.17 -3.83
C LEU A 13 -1.57 -2.55 -4.45
N GLN A 14 -2.71 -2.78 -5.09
CA GLN A 14 -3.03 -4.05 -5.73
C GLN A 14 -2.15 -4.33 -6.96
N MET A 15 -1.93 -3.33 -7.81
CA MET A 15 -1.04 -3.44 -8.97
C MET A 15 0.38 -3.78 -8.53
N LYS A 16 0.90 -3.08 -7.51
CA LYS A 16 2.25 -3.36 -7.01
C LYS A 16 2.35 -4.74 -6.38
N TYR A 17 1.31 -5.17 -5.66
CA TYR A 17 1.26 -6.52 -5.09
C TYR A 17 1.26 -7.60 -6.19
N ALA A 18 0.42 -7.45 -7.22
CA ALA A 18 0.39 -8.38 -8.35
C ALA A 18 1.72 -8.38 -9.12
N GLU A 19 2.35 -7.21 -9.29
CA GLU A 19 3.66 -7.07 -9.89
C GLU A 19 4.71 -7.86 -9.09
N LEU A 20 4.78 -7.68 -7.78
CA LEU A 20 5.69 -8.43 -6.90
C LEU A 20 5.48 -9.94 -6.99
N GLN A 21 4.22 -10.40 -6.98
CA GLN A 21 3.90 -11.81 -7.18
C GLN A 21 4.37 -12.33 -8.55
N ASN A 22 4.22 -11.52 -9.60
CA ASN A 22 4.69 -11.87 -10.95
C ASN A 22 6.22 -11.94 -11.03
N TYR A 23 6.93 -11.13 -10.24
CA TYR A 23 8.39 -11.23 -10.09
C TYR A 23 8.85 -12.43 -9.25
N GLY A 24 7.92 -13.22 -8.69
CA GLY A 24 8.24 -14.32 -7.78
C GLY A 24 8.62 -13.85 -6.37
N GLU A 25 8.37 -12.59 -6.04
CA GLU A 25 8.51 -12.09 -4.68
C GLU A 25 7.22 -12.37 -3.90
N GLU A 26 7.26 -13.37 -3.02
CA GLU A 26 6.19 -13.67 -2.05
C GLU A 26 6.15 -12.65 -0.89
N ARG A 27 6.23 -11.36 -1.21
CA ARG A 27 6.22 -10.27 -0.23
C ARG A 27 5.13 -9.25 -0.52
N TYR A 28 4.74 -8.52 0.52
CA TYR A 28 3.82 -7.39 0.40
C TYR A 28 4.52 -6.11 -0.05
N PRO A 29 3.82 -5.23 -0.79
CA PRO A 29 4.34 -3.92 -1.14
C PRO A 29 4.63 -3.09 0.11
N LYS A 30 5.88 -2.63 0.25
CA LYS A 30 6.33 -1.78 1.36
C LYS A 30 6.30 -0.32 0.92
N ARG A 31 6.38 0.60 1.89
CA ARG A 31 6.44 2.05 1.62
C ARG A 31 7.57 2.42 0.66
N SER A 32 8.70 1.71 0.76
CA SER A 32 9.88 1.90 -0.09
C SER A 32 9.69 1.45 -1.54
N ASP A 33 8.66 0.66 -1.84
CA ASP A 33 8.33 0.24 -3.20
C ASP A 33 7.59 1.36 -3.99
N PHE A 34 7.24 2.48 -3.34
CA PHE A 34 6.49 3.60 -3.93
C PHE A 34 7.22 4.92 -3.75
N LYS A 35 6.83 5.93 -4.53
CA LYS A 35 7.32 7.31 -4.38
C LYS A 35 6.70 7.97 -3.16
N GLU A 36 7.40 8.92 -2.56
CA GLU A 36 6.91 9.66 -1.39
C GLU A 36 5.54 10.33 -1.63
N CYS A 37 5.29 10.86 -2.84
CA CYS A 37 3.98 11.41 -3.20
C CYS A 37 2.87 10.37 -3.15
N GLU A 38 3.12 9.15 -3.60
CA GLU A 38 2.14 8.05 -3.59
C GLU A 38 1.92 7.56 -2.17
N VAL A 39 2.98 7.40 -1.38
CA VAL A 39 2.89 7.02 0.04
C VAL A 39 2.08 8.06 0.82
N ASN A 40 2.29 9.35 0.58
CA ASN A 40 1.50 10.41 1.23
C ASN A 40 0.03 10.39 0.79
N ALA A 41 -0.25 10.15 -0.50
CA ALA A 41 -1.63 9.99 -0.97
C ALA A 41 -2.31 8.78 -0.31
N ILE A 42 -1.67 7.60 -0.36
CA ILE A 42 -2.15 6.37 0.28
C ILE A 42 -2.44 6.61 1.76
N LYS A 43 -1.51 7.26 2.48
CA LYS A 43 -1.68 7.59 3.90
C LYS A 43 -2.85 8.55 4.13
N SER A 44 -3.00 9.56 3.27
CA SER A 44 -4.06 10.56 3.38
C SER A 44 -5.45 9.98 3.12
N PHE A 45 -5.59 9.02 2.19
CA PHE A 45 -6.89 8.43 1.82
C PHE A 45 -7.25 7.17 2.60
N LEU A 46 -6.29 6.27 2.79
CA LEU A 46 -6.54 4.95 3.39
C LEU A 46 -6.24 4.93 4.88
N GLY A 47 -5.44 5.89 5.38
CA GLY A 47 -4.99 6.00 6.76
C GLY A 47 -3.56 5.47 6.91
N PRO A 48 -3.09 5.21 8.14
CA PRO A 48 -1.74 4.71 8.36
C PRO A 48 -1.48 3.44 7.55
N TRP A 49 -0.26 3.30 7.02
CA TRP A 49 0.12 2.22 6.10
C TRP A 49 -0.38 0.81 6.46
N PRO A 50 -0.23 0.30 7.71
CA PRO A 50 -0.75 -1.03 8.06
C PRO A 50 -2.26 -1.14 7.80
N ARG A 51 -3.02 -0.10 8.15
CA ARG A 51 -4.47 -0.04 7.92
C ARG A 51 -4.83 0.14 6.44
N ALA A 52 -3.96 0.80 5.68
CA ALA A 52 -4.10 0.91 4.24
C ALA A 52 -3.98 -0.46 3.56
N LEU A 53 -2.98 -1.25 3.97
CA LEU A 53 -2.80 -2.64 3.51
C LEU A 53 -4.00 -3.51 3.88
N GLU A 54 -4.49 -3.44 5.13
CA GLU A 54 -5.68 -4.17 5.56
C GLU A 54 -6.92 -3.81 4.71
N LYS A 55 -7.12 -2.52 4.39
CA LYS A 55 -8.23 -2.06 3.55
C LYS A 55 -8.20 -2.63 2.14
N VAL A 56 -7.02 -2.93 1.60
CA VAL A 56 -6.87 -3.51 0.25
C VAL A 56 -6.78 -5.03 0.27
N GLY A 57 -7.04 -5.67 1.42
CA GLY A 57 -6.97 -7.12 1.58
C GLY A 57 -5.54 -7.67 1.65
N ILE A 58 -4.54 -6.79 1.78
CA ILE A 58 -3.14 -7.17 1.95
C ILE A 58 -2.90 -7.34 3.45
N LYS A 59 -2.86 -8.60 3.92
CA LYS A 59 -2.63 -8.92 5.33
C LYS A 59 -1.24 -8.43 5.75
N SER A 60 -1.16 -7.34 6.51
CA SER A 60 0.11 -6.85 7.04
C SER A 60 0.64 -7.88 8.05
N THR A 61 1.66 -8.65 7.70
CA THR A 61 2.25 -9.70 8.56
C THR A 61 3.13 -9.15 9.69
N LYS A 62 2.75 -8.01 10.27
CA LYS A 62 3.37 -7.53 11.50
C LYS A 62 2.31 -6.99 12.44
N ASN A 63 1.94 -7.86 13.39
CA ASN A 63 1.80 -7.44 14.77
C ASN A 63 3.04 -6.62 15.14
N GLU A 64 2.84 -5.41 15.63
CA GLU A 64 3.72 -4.58 16.48
C GLU A 64 3.34 -3.11 16.21
N GLU A 65 3.05 -2.25 17.16
CA GLU A 65 2.69 -2.30 18.57
C GLU A 65 2.19 -0.86 18.80
N LYS A 66 1.08 -0.69 19.53
CA LYS A 66 0.72 0.64 20.00
C LYS A 66 1.71 0.99 21.10
N ASP A 67 2.50 2.04 20.91
CA ASP A 67 3.01 2.84 22.03
C ASP A 67 2.18 4.13 22.10
#